data_AF-A0A6F8Y1X0-F1
#
_entry.id   AF-A0A6F8Y1X0-F1
#
_cell.length_a   1.000
_cell.length_b   1.000
_cell.length_c   1.000
_cell.angle_alpha   90.00
_cell.angle_beta   90.00
_cell.angle_gamma   90.00
#
_symmetry.space_group_name_H-M   'P 1'
#
loop_
_entity.id
_entity.type
_entity.pdbx_description
1 polymer ?
#
loop_
_entity_poly.entity_id
_entity_poly.type
_entity_poly.pdbx_seq_one_letter_code
_entity_poly.pdbx_strand_id
1 'polypeptide(L)'
;MVDQLAKLGEQQQRDISTEDVTEEALDLDARISSQRARVDSGRRLLAQAKTLSELVMLEGELAKREADLASLEAKKRRMDDLTALSTITVTLLDPQAPTPVAEEEGGIGFLTGLKGGWKALVGALVVMLTVLGALLPWLIALGLPAAGALWIARRLRRPRPLQLPPPPPAAPPAAPAP
;
A
#
# COMPACT_ATOMS: atom_id res chain seq x y z
N MET A 1 -22.59 17.23 10.15
CA MET A 1 -21.85 17.25 8.85
C MET A 1 -21.07 15.96 8.63
N VAL A 2 -20.36 15.43 9.64
CA VAL A 2 -19.66 14.13 9.54
C VAL A 2 -20.58 12.98 9.10
N ASP A 3 -21.83 12.95 9.57
CA ASP A 3 -22.82 11.92 9.18
C ASP A 3 -23.23 11.97 7.70
N GLN A 4 -22.98 13.09 7.00
CA GLN A 4 -23.22 13.20 5.56
C GLN A 4 -22.06 12.63 4.74
N LEU A 5 -20.83 12.71 5.25
CA LEU A 5 -19.65 12.12 4.63
C LEU A 5 -19.68 10.58 4.70
N ALA A 6 -20.18 10.03 5.82
CA ALA A 6 -20.36 8.59 5.99
C ALA A 6 -21.38 7.97 5.01
N LYS A 7 -22.18 8.78 4.30
CA LYS A 7 -23.12 8.28 3.28
C LYS A 7 -22.49 8.13 1.89
N LEU A 8 -21.27 8.64 1.69
CA LEU A 8 -20.58 8.61 0.39
C LEU A 8 -19.76 7.33 0.17
N GLY A 9 -19.60 6.48 1.19
CA GLY A 9 -18.85 5.23 1.12
C GLY A 9 -18.85 4.46 2.44
N GLU A 10 -18.18 3.31 2.47
CA GLU A 10 -18.03 2.49 3.67
C GLU A 10 -16.93 3.08 4.57
N GLN A 11 -17.26 3.44 5.81
CA GLN A 11 -16.32 4.08 6.75
C GLN A 11 -15.39 3.01 7.36
N GLN A 12 -14.12 3.04 6.99
CA GLN A 12 -13.10 2.09 7.49
C GLN A 12 -12.59 2.44 8.89
N GLN A 13 -12.21 3.70 9.12
CA GLN A 13 -11.62 4.16 10.39
C GLN A 13 -12.03 5.61 10.69
N ARG A 14 -12.25 5.91 11.98
CA ARG A 14 -12.61 7.26 12.46
C ARG A 14 -11.83 7.59 13.72
N ASP A 15 -10.90 8.52 13.58
CA ASP A 15 -10.16 9.10 14.70
C ASP A 15 -10.68 10.52 14.97
N ILE A 16 -11.18 10.76 16.18
CA ILE A 16 -11.62 12.08 16.65
C ILE A 16 -10.67 12.51 17.76
N SER A 17 -9.91 13.58 17.52
CA SER A 17 -9.12 14.26 18.54
C SER A 17 -9.81 15.56 18.91
N THR A 18 -10.04 15.79 20.20
CA THR A 18 -10.57 17.04 20.73
C THR A 18 -9.52 17.65 21.65
N GLU A 19 -9.05 18.83 21.31
CA GLU A 19 -8.11 19.60 22.15
C GLU A 19 -8.88 20.76 22.79
N ASP A 20 -8.93 20.78 24.12
CA ASP A 20 -9.57 21.86 24.87
C ASP A 20 -8.59 23.01 25.06
N VAL A 21 -8.85 24.11 24.34
CA VAL A 21 -8.03 25.33 24.38
C VAL A 21 -8.63 26.42 25.28
N THR A 22 -9.64 26.09 26.09
CA THR A 22 -10.34 27.06 26.96
C THR A 22 -9.37 27.72 27.96
N GLU A 23 -8.48 26.94 28.58
CA GLU A 23 -7.49 27.47 29.53
C GLU A 23 -6.49 28.40 28.84
N GLU A 24 -6.00 28.05 27.64
CA GLU A 24 -5.07 28.91 26.89
C GLU A 24 -5.74 30.22 26.44
N ALA A 25 -7.02 30.16 26.05
CA ALA A 25 -7.80 31.35 25.70
C ALA A 25 -7.98 32.29 26.90
N LEU A 26 -8.27 31.75 28.09
CA LEU A 26 -8.40 32.53 29.32
C LEU A 26 -7.06 33.18 29.74
N ASP A 27 -5.93 32.45 29.65
CA ASP A 27 -4.60 33.03 29.94
C ASP A 27 -4.27 34.17 28.98
N LEU A 28 -4.56 34.00 27.68
CA LEU A 28 -4.30 35.00 26.67
C LEU A 28 -5.10 36.28 26.93
N ASP A 29 -6.37 36.16 27.35
CA ASP A 29 -7.21 37.30 27.72
C ASP A 29 -6.72 38.04 28.96
N ALA A 30 -6.28 37.30 29.98
CA ALA A 30 -5.67 37.90 31.16
C ALA A 30 -4.39 38.68 30.80
N ARG A 31 -3.55 38.13 29.91
CA ARG A 31 -2.33 38.80 29.40
C ARG A 31 -2.65 40.05 28.59
N ILE A 32 -3.63 39.99 27.69
CA ILE A 32 -4.07 41.14 26.88
C ILE A 32 -4.58 42.27 27.79
N SER A 33 -5.41 41.95 28.79
CA SER A 33 -5.92 42.94 29.75
C SER A 33 -4.78 43.63 30.51
N SER A 34 -3.81 42.85 31.01
CA SER A 34 -2.62 43.38 31.69
C SER A 34 -1.78 44.29 30.77
N GLN A 35 -1.60 43.92 29.50
CA GLN A 35 -0.84 44.75 28.56
C GLN A 35 -1.58 46.02 28.15
N ARG A 36 -2.90 45.98 27.99
CA ARG A 36 -3.71 47.19 27.76
C ARG A 36 -3.55 48.19 28.90
N ALA A 37 -3.60 47.73 30.15
CA ALA A 37 -3.37 48.59 31.31
C ALA A 37 -1.96 49.21 31.35
N ARG A 38 -0.95 48.49 30.86
CA ARG A 38 0.44 48.98 30.72
C ARG A 38 0.55 50.04 29.63
N VAL A 39 -0.07 49.82 28.46
CA VAL A 39 -0.13 50.80 27.37
C VAL A 39 -0.82 52.08 27.84
N ASP A 40 -1.98 51.97 28.51
CA ASP A 40 -2.71 53.14 29.02
C ASP A 40 -1.92 53.90 30.09
N SER A 41 -1.20 53.18 30.95
CA SER A 41 -0.28 53.81 31.90
C SER A 41 0.88 54.51 31.19
N GLY A 42 1.44 53.89 30.16
CA GLY A 42 2.46 54.50 29.30
C GLY A 42 1.97 55.78 28.61
N ARG A 43 0.75 55.78 28.06
CA ARG A 43 0.11 56.97 27.48
C ARG A 43 -0.06 58.09 28.50
N ARG A 44 -0.47 57.77 29.73
CA ARG A 44 -0.56 58.76 30.82
C ARG A 44 0.78 59.35 31.22
N LEU A 45 1.84 58.54 31.22
CA LEU A 45 3.20 59.01 31.49
C LEU A 45 3.73 59.88 30.35
N LEU A 46 3.45 59.49 29.10
CA LEU A 46 3.82 60.26 27.91
C LEU A 46 3.15 61.64 27.90
N ALA A 47 1.89 61.74 28.34
CA ALA A 47 1.19 63.01 28.50
C ALA A 47 1.78 63.94 29.58
N GLN A 48 2.60 63.41 30.49
CA GLN A 48 3.25 64.16 31.59
C GLN A 48 4.71 64.52 31.29
N ALA A 49 5.28 64.02 30.18
CA ALA A 49 6.66 64.28 29.81
C ALA A 49 6.89 65.78 29.55
N LYS A 50 7.97 66.34 30.11
CA LYS A 50 8.27 67.78 30.03
C LYS A 50 9.44 68.11 29.11
N THR A 51 10.27 67.12 28.79
CA THR A 51 11.44 67.29 27.94
C THR A 51 11.32 66.48 26.66
N LEU A 52 11.94 66.95 25.58
CA LEU A 52 11.93 66.24 24.28
C LEU A 52 12.63 64.87 24.37
N SER A 53 13.70 64.78 25.17
CA SER A 53 14.44 63.52 25.37
C SER A 53 13.56 62.47 26.04
N GLU A 54 12.83 62.84 27.10
CA GLU A 54 11.88 61.95 27.77
C GLU A 54 10.75 61.53 26.83
N LEU A 55 10.22 62.46 26.02
CA LEU A 55 9.15 62.18 25.07
C LEU A 55 9.55 61.09 24.06
N VAL A 56 10.70 61.26 23.40
CA VAL A 56 11.19 60.29 22.40
C VAL A 56 11.47 58.93 23.02
N MET A 57 12.04 58.90 24.22
CA MET A 57 12.27 57.66 24.97
C MET A 57 10.97 56.94 25.33
N LEU A 58 9.97 57.68 25.84
CA LEU A 58 8.65 57.15 26.21
C LEU A 58 7.86 56.70 24.96
N GLU A 59 7.95 57.42 23.85
CA GLU A 59 7.30 57.08 22.59
C GLU A 59 7.85 55.77 22.01
N GLY A 60 9.18 55.60 22.02
CA GLY A 60 9.81 54.36 21.58
C GLY A 60 9.43 53.15 22.44
N GLU A 61 9.35 53.31 23.76
CA GLU A 61 8.87 52.25 24.64
C GLU A 61 7.38 51.98 24.46
N LEU A 62 6.55 53.01 24.30
CA LEU A 62 5.11 52.86 24.06
C LEU A 62 4.85 52.11 22.75
N ALA A 63 5.56 52.45 21.67
CA ALA A 63 5.44 51.76 20.39
C ALA A 63 5.74 50.26 20.48
N LYS A 64 6.78 49.88 21.26
CA LYS A 64 7.05 48.46 21.53
C LYS A 64 5.90 47.78 22.27
N ARG A 65 5.33 48.44 23.29
CA ARG A 65 4.20 47.88 24.06
C ARG A 65 2.93 47.74 23.22
N GLU A 66 2.67 48.69 22.34
CA GLU A 66 1.55 48.61 21.40
C GLU A 66 1.75 47.48 20.39
N ALA A 67 2.97 47.28 19.88
CA ALA A 67 3.29 46.14 19.02
C ALA A 67 3.12 44.79 19.73
N ASP A 68 3.58 44.68 20.98
CA ASP A 68 3.39 43.48 21.82
C ASP A 68 1.90 43.17 22.01
N LEU A 69 1.09 44.20 22.33
CA LEU A 69 -0.35 44.06 22.50
C LEU A 69 -1.02 43.62 21.20
N ALA A 70 -0.69 44.25 20.06
CA ALA A 70 -1.25 43.90 18.76
C ALA A 70 -0.93 42.44 18.36
N SER A 71 0.27 41.95 18.71
CA SER A 71 0.66 40.55 18.50
C SER A 71 -0.20 39.59 19.31
N LEU A 72 -0.45 39.87 20.60
CA LEU A 72 -1.33 39.06 21.44
C LEU A 72 -2.77 39.05 20.91
N GLU A 73 -3.29 40.21 20.52
CA GLU A 73 -4.63 40.31 19.93
C GLU A 73 -4.75 39.57 18.59
N ALA A 74 -3.70 39.56 17.78
CA ALA A 74 -3.64 38.77 16.55
C ALA A 74 -3.64 37.26 16.85
N LYS A 75 -2.88 36.81 17.86
CA LYS A 75 -2.91 35.40 18.30
C LYS A 75 -4.32 34.99 18.76
N LYS A 76 -5.00 35.84 19.52
CA LYS A 76 -6.38 35.59 19.97
C LYS A 76 -7.34 35.42 18.80
N ARG A 77 -7.35 36.39 17.87
CA ARG A 77 -8.19 36.32 16.66
C ARG A 77 -7.98 35.02 15.88
N ARG A 78 -6.73 34.58 15.77
CA ARG A 78 -6.41 33.31 15.09
C ARG A 78 -6.97 32.10 15.83
N MET A 79 -6.95 32.07 17.16
CA MET A 79 -7.54 30.97 17.95
C MET A 79 -9.08 30.99 17.87
N ASP A 80 -9.69 32.17 17.87
CA ASP A 80 -11.14 32.33 17.67
C ASP A 80 -11.56 31.82 16.29
N ASP A 81 -10.78 32.12 15.24
CA ASP A 81 -11.01 31.62 13.88
C ASP A 81 -10.89 30.08 13.82
N LEU A 82 -9.91 29.50 14.50
CA LEU A 82 -9.69 28.04 14.51
C LEU A 82 -10.76 27.30 15.31
N THR A 83 -11.24 27.85 16.41
CA THR A 83 -12.34 27.24 17.20
C THR A 83 -13.68 27.35 16.48
N ALA A 84 -13.87 28.37 15.63
CA ALA A 84 -15.03 28.46 14.75
C ALA A 84 -15.01 27.43 13.60
N LEU A 85 -13.85 26.86 13.27
CA LEU A 85 -13.66 25.93 12.15
C LEU A 85 -13.49 24.49 12.62
N SER A 86 -14.39 23.59 12.20
CA SER A 86 -14.16 22.14 12.32
C SER A 86 -13.28 21.65 11.16
N THR A 87 -12.03 21.28 11.43
CA THR A 87 -11.16 20.65 10.42
C THR A 87 -11.60 19.19 10.20
N ILE A 88 -12.02 18.84 8.99
CA ILE A 88 -12.39 17.47 8.62
C ILE A 88 -11.44 16.97 7.52
N THR A 89 -10.58 16.01 7.85
CA THR A 89 -9.69 15.35 6.89
C THR A 89 -10.35 14.05 6.41
N VAL A 90 -10.55 13.91 5.10
CA VAL A 90 -11.14 12.70 4.48
C VAL A 90 -10.11 12.05 3.58
N THR A 91 -9.83 10.77 3.80
CA THR A 91 -9.00 9.94 2.91
C THR A 91 -9.90 8.89 2.26
N LEU A 92 -10.02 8.92 0.93
CA LEU A 92 -10.80 7.95 0.17
C LEU A 92 -9.86 6.85 -0.35
N LEU A 93 -10.18 5.60 -0.06
CA LEU A 93 -9.50 4.44 -0.62
C LEU A 93 -10.40 3.82 -1.68
N ASP A 94 -9.86 3.63 -2.89
CA ASP A 94 -10.56 2.92 -3.96
C ASP A 94 -10.45 1.39 -3.72
N PRO A 95 -11.56 0.67 -3.56
CA PRO A 95 -11.54 -0.77 -3.36
C PRO A 95 -11.03 -1.57 -4.57
N GLN A 96 -10.87 -0.94 -5.74
CA GLN A 96 -10.33 -1.55 -6.97
C GLN A 96 -8.91 -1.09 -7.31
N ALA A 97 -8.28 -0.24 -6.47
CA ALA A 97 -6.89 0.11 -6.68
C ALA A 97 -6.04 -1.17 -6.59
N PRO A 98 -5.21 -1.50 -7.60
CA PRO A 98 -4.26 -2.60 -7.48
C PRO A 98 -3.33 -2.24 -6.33
N THR A 99 -3.55 -2.88 -5.18
CA THR A 99 -2.70 -2.72 -4.02
C THR A 99 -1.28 -3.03 -4.48
N PRO A 100 -0.30 -2.10 -4.36
CA PRO A 100 1.08 -2.55 -4.28
C PRO A 100 1.08 -3.62 -3.19
N VAL A 101 1.61 -4.80 -3.49
CA VAL A 101 1.73 -5.92 -2.54
C VAL A 101 2.20 -5.35 -1.22
N ALA A 102 1.24 -5.07 -0.34
CA ALA A 102 1.52 -4.75 1.03
C ALA A 102 2.08 -6.06 1.52
N GLU A 103 3.38 -6.07 1.79
CA GLU A 103 3.95 -7.03 2.70
C GLU A 103 3.09 -6.90 3.95
N GLU A 104 2.07 -7.77 4.07
CA GLU A 104 1.42 -8.01 5.33
C GLU A 104 2.59 -8.43 6.22
N GLU A 105 3.03 -7.52 7.09
CA GLU A 105 3.74 -7.83 8.32
C GLU A 105 2.80 -8.68 9.20
N GLY A 106 2.49 -9.88 8.71
CA GLY A 106 1.68 -10.88 9.35
C GLY A 106 2.52 -11.42 10.49
N GLY A 107 2.13 -11.03 11.71
CA GLY A 107 2.81 -11.37 12.95
C GLY A 107 3.36 -12.80 12.97
N ILE A 108 4.58 -12.94 13.48
CA ILE A 108 5.33 -14.19 13.58
C ILE A 108 4.48 -15.17 14.42
N GLY A 109 3.79 -16.08 13.74
CA GLY A 109 2.83 -16.99 14.37
C GLY A 109 2.56 -18.22 13.52
N PHE A 110 2.46 -19.38 14.17
CA PHE A 110 2.23 -20.68 13.52
C PHE A 110 0.97 -20.70 12.64
N LEU A 111 -0.10 -20.03 13.07
CA LEU A 111 -1.37 -19.95 12.32
C LEU A 111 -1.25 -19.12 11.05
N THR A 112 -0.49 -18.01 11.09
CA THR A 112 -0.20 -17.18 9.91
C THR A 112 0.60 -17.97 8.88
N GLY A 113 1.63 -18.69 9.34
CA GLY A 113 2.42 -19.60 8.50
C GLY A 113 1.59 -20.72 7.88
N LEU A 114 0.67 -21.34 8.64
CA LEU A 114 -0.20 -22.40 8.14
C LEU A 114 -1.17 -21.89 7.06
N LYS A 115 -1.78 -20.72 7.26
CA LYS A 115 -2.67 -20.11 6.27
C LYS A 115 -1.92 -19.71 4.99
N GLY A 116 -0.71 -19.18 5.14
CA GLY A 116 0.20 -18.87 4.03
C GLY A 116 0.59 -20.12 3.24
N GLY A 117 1.04 -21.16 3.93
CA GLY A 117 1.40 -22.44 3.33
C GLY A 117 0.23 -23.14 2.63
N TRP A 118 -0.97 -23.07 3.19
CA TRP A 118 -2.18 -23.63 2.58
C TRP A 118 -2.54 -22.93 1.26
N LYS A 119 -2.47 -21.60 1.22
CA LYS A 119 -2.66 -20.84 -0.03
C LYS A 119 -1.61 -21.20 -1.08
N ALA A 120 -0.35 -21.33 -0.69
CA ALA A 120 0.73 -21.71 -1.61
C ALA A 120 0.51 -23.12 -2.19
N LEU A 121 0.06 -24.08 -1.37
CA LEU A 121 -0.27 -25.44 -1.80
C LEU A 121 -1.39 -25.44 -2.85
N VAL A 122 -2.50 -24.75 -2.57
CA VAL A 122 -3.63 -24.64 -3.50
C VAL A 122 -3.20 -23.93 -4.79
N GLY A 123 -2.40 -22.86 -4.68
CA GLY A 123 -1.84 -22.16 -5.83
C GLY A 123 -1.00 -23.09 -6.72
N ALA A 124 -0.12 -23.88 -6.13
CA ALA A 124 0.68 -24.86 -6.87
C ALA A 124 -0.19 -25.92 -7.58
N LEU A 125 -1.25 -26.40 -6.92
CA LEU A 125 -2.19 -27.36 -7.52
C LEU A 125 -2.95 -26.75 -8.72
N VAL A 126 -3.40 -25.50 -8.61
CA VAL A 126 -4.08 -24.79 -9.69
C VAL A 126 -3.14 -24.60 -10.88
N VAL A 127 -1.90 -24.21 -10.65
CA VAL A 127 -0.88 -24.09 -11.72
C VAL A 127 -0.66 -25.44 -12.40
N MET A 128 -0.49 -26.52 -11.62
CA MET A 128 -0.31 -27.87 -12.16
C MET A 128 -1.48 -28.30 -13.05
N LEU A 129 -2.72 -28.11 -12.57
CA LEU A 129 -3.93 -28.44 -13.32
C LEU A 129 -4.06 -27.60 -14.59
N THR A 130 -3.69 -26.33 -14.52
CA THR A 130 -3.71 -25.42 -15.67
C THR A 130 -2.72 -25.87 -16.74
N VAL A 131 -1.50 -26.23 -16.34
CA VAL A 131 -0.48 -26.77 -17.26
C VAL A 131 -0.95 -28.09 -17.88
N LEU A 132 -1.53 -29.00 -17.08
CA LEU A 132 -2.11 -30.25 -17.59
C LEU A 132 -3.23 -29.99 -18.60
N GLY A 133 -4.15 -29.06 -18.30
CA GLY A 133 -5.23 -28.67 -19.19
C GLY A 133 -4.74 -28.04 -20.48
N ALA A 134 -3.69 -27.21 -20.42
CA ALA A 134 -3.07 -26.59 -21.58
C ALA A 134 -2.31 -27.60 -22.47
N LEU A 135 -1.72 -28.64 -21.86
CA LEU A 135 -1.03 -29.71 -22.59
C LEU A 135 -1.99 -30.74 -23.19
N LEU A 136 -3.22 -30.86 -22.65
CA LEU A 136 -4.24 -31.79 -23.13
C LEU A 136 -4.53 -31.68 -24.64
N PRO A 137 -4.79 -30.50 -25.23
CA PRO A 137 -5.03 -30.38 -26.68
C PRO A 137 -3.81 -30.77 -27.51
N TRP A 138 -2.59 -30.51 -27.03
CA TRP A 138 -1.35 -30.94 -27.71
C TRP A 138 -1.15 -32.45 -27.65
N LEU A 139 -1.44 -33.08 -26.50
CA LEU A 139 -1.40 -34.53 -26.34
C LEU A 139 -2.43 -35.23 -27.22
N ILE A 140 -3.62 -34.65 -27.41
CA ILE A 140 -4.63 -35.20 -28.32
C ILE A 140 -4.17 -35.00 -29.78
N ALA A 141 -3.74 -33.79 -30.15
CA ALA A 141 -3.36 -33.44 -31.51
C ALA A 141 -2.11 -34.20 -32.01
N LEU A 142 -1.11 -34.43 -31.15
CA LEU A 142 0.11 -35.16 -31.51
C LEU A 142 0.06 -36.64 -31.11
N GLY A 143 -0.57 -36.97 -29.99
CA GLY A 143 -0.60 -38.33 -29.46
C GLY A 143 -1.47 -39.28 -30.29
N LEU A 144 -2.63 -38.85 -30.79
CA LEU A 144 -3.45 -39.69 -31.67
C LEU A 144 -2.74 -40.06 -32.98
N PRO A 145 -2.16 -39.11 -33.75
CA PRO A 145 -1.44 -39.46 -34.98
C PRO A 145 -0.15 -40.24 -34.71
N ALA A 146 0.57 -39.96 -33.63
CA ALA A 146 1.78 -40.74 -33.27
C ALA A 146 1.42 -42.18 -32.85
N ALA A 147 0.36 -42.38 -32.08
CA ALA A 147 -0.13 -43.71 -31.72
C ALA A 147 -0.66 -44.47 -32.94
N GLY A 148 -1.38 -43.80 -33.84
CA GLY A 148 -1.81 -44.35 -35.13
C GLY A 148 -0.63 -44.76 -36.01
N ALA A 149 0.38 -43.90 -36.16
CA ALA A 149 1.58 -44.19 -36.92
C ALA A 149 2.39 -45.36 -36.32
N LEU A 150 2.51 -45.43 -34.98
CA LEU A 150 3.18 -46.55 -34.31
C LEU A 150 2.40 -47.86 -34.43
N TRP A 151 1.07 -47.83 -34.36
CA TRP A 151 0.22 -49.00 -34.54
C TRP A 151 0.30 -49.53 -35.98
N ILE A 152 0.26 -48.65 -36.97
CA ILE A 152 0.47 -48.97 -38.39
C ILE A 152 1.89 -49.49 -38.62
N ALA A 153 2.92 -48.84 -38.07
CA ALA A 153 4.31 -49.29 -38.20
C ALA A 153 4.53 -50.66 -37.53
N ARG A 154 3.90 -50.95 -36.39
CA ARG A 154 3.93 -52.27 -35.76
C ARG A 154 3.17 -53.32 -36.58
N ARG A 155 2.07 -52.94 -37.23
CA ARG A 155 1.28 -53.83 -38.10
C ARG A 155 1.98 -54.11 -39.44
N LEU A 156 2.75 -53.16 -39.96
CA LEU A 156 3.54 -53.31 -41.19
C LEU A 156 4.93 -53.92 -40.95
N ARG A 157 5.44 -53.90 -39.72
CA ARG A 157 6.59 -54.72 -39.31
C ARG A 157 6.16 -56.18 -39.16
N ARG A 158 5.87 -56.83 -40.30
CA ARG A 158 5.96 -58.29 -40.40
C ARG A 158 7.38 -58.70 -40.02
N PRO A 159 7.59 -59.80 -39.28
CA PRO A 159 8.93 -60.30 -39.01
C PRO A 159 9.64 -60.49 -40.35
N ARG A 160 10.80 -59.84 -40.50
CA ARG A 160 11.69 -60.08 -41.64
C ARG A 160 11.95 -61.60 -41.64
N PRO A 161 11.64 -62.34 -42.71
CA PRO A 161 11.96 -63.76 -42.76
C PRO A 161 13.47 -63.87 -42.50
N LEU A 162 13.85 -64.70 -41.53
CA LEU A 162 15.23 -65.14 -41.38
C LEU A 162 15.67 -65.65 -42.76
N GLN A 163 16.60 -64.96 -43.40
CA GLN A 163 17.30 -65.53 -44.56
C GLN A 163 18.05 -66.76 -44.03
N LEU A 164 17.50 -67.94 -44.30
CA LEU A 164 18.21 -69.19 -44.12
C LEU A 164 19.47 -69.13 -45.00
N PRO A 165 20.67 -69.40 -44.45
CA PRO A 165 21.88 -69.49 -45.27
C PRO A 165 21.70 -70.55 -46.37
N PRO A 166 22.29 -70.35 -47.56
CA PRO A 166 22.13 -71.27 -48.67
C PRO A 166 22.65 -72.68 -48.30
N PRO A 167 21.99 -73.75 -48.76
CA PRO A 167 22.41 -75.12 -48.45
C PRO A 167 23.81 -75.39 -49.03
N PRO A 168 24.67 -76.15 -48.32
CA PRO A 168 25.97 -76.53 -48.86
C PRO A 168 25.81 -77.41 -50.12
N PRO A 169 26.72 -77.28 -51.10
CA PRO A 169 26.67 -78.09 -52.32
C PRO A 169 26.80 -79.58 -52.02
N ALA A 170 25.95 -80.38 -52.67
CA ALA A 170 25.86 -81.83 -52.51
C ALA A 170 27.16 -82.54 -52.93
N ALA A 171 27.66 -83.42 -52.06
CA ALA A 171 28.82 -84.25 -52.31
C ALA A 171 28.51 -85.35 -53.36
N PRO A 172 29.41 -85.62 -54.32
CA PRO A 172 29.24 -86.70 -55.29
C PRO A 172 29.37 -88.10 -54.63
N PRO A 173 28.66 -89.11 -55.15
CA PRO A 173 28.63 -90.46 -54.58
C PRO A 173 29.98 -91.18 -54.69
N ALA A 174 30.32 -91.91 -53.63
CA ALA A 174 31.52 -92.72 -53.49
C ALA A 174 31.60 -93.82 -54.57
N ALA A 175 32.78 -93.97 -55.18
CA ALA A 175 33.15 -95.14 -55.97
C ALA A 175 33.99 -96.10 -55.11
N PRO A 176 33.82 -97.43 -55.27
CA PRO A 176 34.35 -98.44 -54.35
C PRO A 176 35.83 -98.79 -54.56
N ALA A 177 36.41 -99.33 -53.49
CA ALA A 177 37.78 -99.82 -53.36
C ALA A 177 38.12 -101.02 -54.27
N PRO A 178 39.43 -101.26 -54.48
CA PRO A 178 40.03 -102.56 -54.19
C PRO A 178 41.01 -102.51 -53.00
#